data_AF-A0A081DGN0-F1
#
_entry.id   AF-A0A081DGN0-F1
#
_cell.length_a   1.000
_cell.length_b   1.000
_cell.length_c   1.000
_cell.angle_alpha   90.00
_cell.angle_beta   90.00
_cell.angle_gamma   90.00
#
_symmetry.space_group_name_H-M   'P 1'
#
loop_
_entity.id
_entity.type
_entity.pdbx_description
1 polymer ?
#
loop_
_entity_poly.entity_id
_entity_poly.type
_entity_poly.pdbx_seq_one_letter_code
_entity_poly.pdbx_strand_id
1 'polypeptide(L)'
;MSCDSITGEEIGRLSINEISTGNDNKILKEFTVDLKKGDEIGLWSDMDIEYNGEVTLTFKLTMFKNRKRIATIDIDPTDKYITIGEMQKSINGKTDWSFLGKNTSLTIDDDATYTFKGILVATENPTLRINQAEVVFKRS
;
A
#
# COMPACT_ATOMS: atom_id res chain seq x y z
N MET A 1 15.55 3.29 -21.39
CA MET A 1 14.62 2.20 -21.06
C MET A 1 14.06 2.53 -19.69
N SER A 2 12.79 2.96 -19.65
CA SER A 2 12.16 3.49 -18.43
C SER A 2 11.85 2.34 -17.47
N CYS A 3 11.98 2.55 -16.15
CA CYS A 3 11.65 1.54 -15.13
C CYS A 3 10.20 1.00 -15.25
N ASP A 4 9.33 1.70 -15.98
CA ASP A 4 7.94 1.33 -16.23
C ASP A 4 7.80 0.00 -16.97
N SER A 5 8.73 -0.34 -17.89
CA SER A 5 8.65 -1.60 -18.64
C SER A 5 8.93 -2.84 -17.79
N ILE A 6 9.44 -2.68 -16.57
CA ILE A 6 9.75 -3.77 -15.63
C ILE A 6 8.74 -3.83 -14.48
N THR A 7 8.16 -2.68 -14.09
CA THR A 7 7.32 -2.58 -12.89
C THR A 7 5.84 -2.33 -13.16
N GLY A 8 5.47 -2.08 -14.42
CA GLY A 8 4.13 -1.68 -14.83
C GLY A 8 3.92 -0.16 -14.77
N GLU A 9 2.86 0.30 -15.42
CA GLU A 9 2.41 1.70 -15.44
C GLU A 9 1.66 2.01 -14.14
N GLU A 10 2.06 3.07 -13.42
CA GLU A 10 1.28 3.55 -12.28
C GLU A 10 -0.04 4.15 -12.78
N ILE A 11 -1.14 3.58 -12.29
CA ILE A 11 -2.50 4.05 -12.63
C ILE A 11 -3.15 4.83 -11.48
N GLY A 12 -2.55 4.82 -10.28
CA GLY A 12 -2.95 5.64 -9.16
C GLY A 12 -2.30 5.25 -7.84
N ARG A 13 -2.61 6.01 -6.79
CA ARG A 13 -2.08 5.80 -5.43
C ARG A 13 -3.04 6.23 -4.33
N LEU A 14 -2.85 5.66 -3.15
CA LEU A 14 -3.50 6.06 -1.90
C LEU A 14 -2.43 6.53 -0.90
N SER A 15 -2.33 7.84 -0.66
CA SER A 15 -1.40 8.41 0.32
C SER A 15 -1.97 8.31 1.74
N ILE A 16 -1.72 7.20 2.43
CA ILE A 16 -2.25 6.87 3.77
C ILE A 16 -1.16 7.07 4.82
N ASN A 17 -0.60 8.27 4.85
CA ASN A 17 0.57 8.63 5.66
C ASN A 17 0.25 8.81 7.16
N GLU A 18 -0.93 8.37 7.61
CA GLU A 18 -1.39 8.52 8.99
C GLU A 18 -2.05 7.21 9.47
N ILE A 19 -1.75 6.83 10.72
CA ILE A 19 -2.28 5.62 11.35
C ILE A 19 -3.73 5.88 11.75
N SER A 20 -4.63 5.00 11.34
CA SER A 20 -6.00 4.97 11.85
C SER A 20 -6.02 4.38 13.25
N THR A 21 -6.49 5.16 14.23
CA THR A 21 -6.56 4.75 15.65
C THR A 21 -8.02 4.59 16.09
N GLY A 22 -8.38 3.41 16.60
CA GLY A 22 -9.73 3.13 17.12
C GLY A 22 -10.86 3.17 16.08
N ASN A 23 -12.10 3.17 16.57
CA ASN A 23 -13.30 3.18 15.71
C ASN A 23 -13.60 4.56 15.10
N ASP A 24 -13.11 5.64 15.72
CA ASP A 24 -13.57 7.01 15.46
C ASP A 24 -12.58 7.86 14.64
N ASN A 25 -11.33 7.41 14.46
CA ASN A 25 -10.32 8.12 13.65
C ASN A 25 -9.83 7.25 12.48
N LYS A 26 -10.72 6.96 11.53
CA LYS A 26 -10.36 6.32 10.24
C LYS A 26 -10.02 7.39 9.21
N ILE A 27 -8.74 7.49 8.86
CA ILE A 27 -8.27 8.37 7.79
C ILE A 27 -8.37 7.59 6.49
N LEU A 28 -9.58 7.59 5.92
CA LEU A 28 -9.88 6.85 4.70
C LEU A 28 -9.41 7.64 3.48
N LYS A 29 -8.55 7.02 2.68
CA LYS A 29 -8.24 7.49 1.32
C LYS A 29 -8.95 6.62 0.31
N GLU A 30 -9.34 7.19 -0.83
CA GLU A 30 -9.96 6.45 -1.91
C GLU A 30 -9.34 6.78 -3.27
N PHE A 31 -9.33 5.77 -4.13
CA PHE A 31 -8.86 5.82 -5.50
C PHE A 31 -9.86 5.05 -6.37
N THR A 32 -10.32 5.66 -7.46
CA THR A 32 -11.29 5.07 -8.37
C THR A 32 -10.73 5.04 -9.78
N VAL A 33 -10.90 3.91 -10.46
CA VAL A 33 -10.37 3.67 -11.81
C VAL A 33 -11.27 2.70 -12.56
N ASP A 34 -11.40 2.92 -13.87
CA ASP A 34 -12.05 1.97 -14.78
C ASP A 34 -11.04 0.92 -15.22
N LEU A 35 -11.35 -0.36 -14.95
CA LEU A 35 -10.48 -1.49 -15.28
C LEU A 35 -11.22 -2.45 -16.21
N LYS A 36 -10.45 -3.13 -17.05
CA LYS A 36 -10.93 -4.13 -17.99
C LYS A 36 -10.67 -5.52 -17.48
N LYS A 37 -11.52 -6.46 -17.88
CA LYS A 37 -11.31 -7.88 -17.67
C LYS A 37 -9.94 -8.29 -18.21
N GLY A 38 -9.19 -9.01 -17.40
CA GLY A 38 -7.84 -9.48 -17.70
C GLY A 38 -6.74 -8.49 -17.32
N ASP A 39 -7.06 -7.26 -16.90
CA ASP A 39 -6.05 -6.35 -16.36
C ASP A 39 -5.38 -7.00 -15.13
N GLU A 40 -4.04 -6.92 -15.06
CA GLU A 40 -3.26 -7.32 -13.91
C GLU A 40 -2.76 -6.09 -13.15
N ILE A 41 -3.23 -5.93 -11.92
CA ILE A 41 -2.92 -4.78 -11.07
C ILE A 41 -2.00 -5.22 -9.93
N GLY A 42 -0.74 -4.80 -9.98
CA GLY A 42 0.18 -4.89 -8.86
C GLY A 42 -0.18 -3.88 -7.75
N LEU A 43 -0.18 -4.36 -6.51
CA LEU A 43 -0.29 -3.55 -5.32
C LEU A 43 1.10 -3.41 -4.71
N TRP A 44 1.57 -2.16 -4.61
CA TRP A 44 2.89 -1.84 -4.11
C TRP A 44 2.79 -0.95 -2.87
N SER A 45 3.71 -1.13 -1.93
CA SER A 45 3.90 -0.24 -0.78
C SER A 45 5.08 0.68 -1.05
N ASP A 46 4.85 1.99 -1.01
CA ASP A 46 5.89 3.01 -1.08
C ASP A 46 6.03 3.64 0.31
N MET A 47 7.11 3.28 1.00
CA MET A 47 7.28 3.48 2.43
C MET A 47 8.51 4.33 2.74
N ASP A 48 8.38 5.18 3.74
CA ASP A 48 9.46 5.87 4.46
C ASP A 48 9.03 5.99 5.92
N ILE A 49 9.65 5.17 6.78
CA ILE A 49 9.27 5.03 8.20
C ILE A 49 10.50 5.05 9.10
N GLU A 50 10.31 5.55 10.31
CA GLU A 50 11.29 5.48 11.39
C GLU A 50 10.65 4.90 12.65
N TYR A 51 11.36 4.04 13.38
CA TYR A 51 10.88 3.51 14.65
C TYR A 51 12.02 2.94 15.50
N ASN A 52 11.78 2.80 16.81
CA ASN A 52 12.60 2.00 17.71
C ASN A 52 11.85 0.72 18.11
N GLY A 53 12.58 -0.39 18.19
CA GLY A 53 12.02 -1.69 18.60
C GLY A 53 11.19 -2.34 17.50
N GLU A 54 10.11 -3.02 17.87
CA GLU A 54 9.25 -3.74 16.92
C GLU A 54 8.05 -2.89 16.51
N VAL A 55 7.73 -2.96 15.22
CA VAL A 55 6.54 -2.34 14.62
C VAL A 55 5.96 -3.32 13.61
N THR A 56 4.65 -3.55 13.68
CA THR A 56 3.90 -4.17 12.58
C THR A 56 2.99 -3.13 11.95
N LEU A 57 2.96 -3.09 10.62
CA LEU A 57 2.11 -2.21 9.81
C LEU A 57 1.20 -3.06 8.94
N THR A 58 -0.01 -2.59 8.69
CA THR A 58 -0.91 -3.23 7.74
C THR A 58 -1.75 -2.19 7.02
N PHE A 59 -1.67 -2.15 5.69
CA PHE A 59 -2.68 -1.49 4.89
C PHE A 59 -3.90 -2.39 4.79
N LYS A 60 -5.08 -1.87 5.14
CA LYS A 60 -6.36 -2.55 4.93
C LYS A 60 -7.10 -1.87 3.80
N LEU A 61 -7.16 -2.53 2.65
CA LEU A 61 -7.84 -2.05 1.46
C LEU A 61 -9.21 -2.70 1.33
N THR A 62 -10.25 -1.90 1.15
CA THR A 62 -11.58 -2.38 0.78
C THR A 62 -11.84 -2.05 -0.67
N MET A 63 -12.14 -3.07 -1.47
CA MET A 63 -12.37 -2.97 -2.90
C MET A 63 -13.87 -3.01 -3.21
N PHE A 64 -14.30 -2.11 -4.07
CA PHE A 64 -15.66 -1.98 -4.55
C PHE A 64 -15.69 -2.11 -6.07
N LYS A 65 -16.69 -2.80 -6.61
CA LYS A 65 -17.01 -2.85 -8.04
C LYS A 65 -18.39 -2.25 -8.23
N ASN A 66 -18.51 -1.21 -9.05
CA ASN A 66 -19.76 -0.48 -9.25
C ASN A 66 -20.46 -0.12 -7.92
N ARG A 67 -19.67 0.38 -6.95
CA ARG A 67 -20.09 0.76 -5.59
C ARG A 67 -20.49 -0.39 -4.66
N LYS A 68 -20.51 -1.64 -5.12
CA LYS A 68 -20.72 -2.82 -4.26
C LYS A 68 -19.36 -3.31 -3.73
N ARG A 69 -19.23 -3.44 -2.41
CA ARG A 69 -18.02 -4.04 -1.80
C ARG A 69 -17.88 -5.48 -2.27
N ILE A 70 -16.68 -5.86 -2.70
CA ILE A 70 -16.38 -7.20 -3.20
C ILE A 70 -15.26 -7.90 -2.45
N ALA A 71 -14.32 -7.15 -1.86
CA ALA A 71 -13.19 -7.74 -1.13
C ALA A 71 -12.64 -6.79 -0.06
N THR A 72 -11.87 -7.39 0.86
CA THR A 72 -10.91 -6.69 1.71
C THR A 72 -9.56 -7.38 1.55
N ILE A 73 -8.50 -6.59 1.43
CA ILE A 73 -7.13 -7.03 1.21
C ILE A 73 -6.29 -6.40 2.32
N ASP A 74 -5.66 -7.24 3.13
CA ASP A 74 -4.72 -6.81 4.15
C ASP A 74 -3.30 -7.00 3.58
N ILE A 75 -2.49 -5.95 3.62
CA ILE A 75 -1.13 -5.92 3.07
C ILE A 75 -0.18 -5.56 4.20
N ASP A 76 0.70 -6.49 4.56
CA ASP A 76 1.92 -6.15 5.30
C ASP A 76 2.88 -5.49 4.30
N PRO A 77 3.25 -4.20 4.47
CA PRO A 77 4.11 -3.51 3.52
C PRO A 77 5.52 -4.13 3.46
N THR A 78 5.93 -4.84 4.51
CA THR A 78 7.26 -5.45 4.64
C THR A 78 7.37 -6.82 3.97
N ASP A 79 6.23 -7.50 3.76
CA ASP A 79 6.14 -8.73 2.97
C ASP A 79 5.99 -8.39 1.49
N LYS A 80 7.10 -8.53 0.75
CA LYS A 80 7.23 -8.05 -0.63
C LYS A 80 8.01 -9.02 -1.50
N TYR A 81 7.49 -9.26 -2.71
CA TYR A 81 8.11 -10.13 -3.72
C TYR A 81 9.20 -9.42 -4.52
N ILE A 82 9.00 -8.13 -4.79
CA ILE A 82 9.92 -7.29 -5.56
C ILE A 82 10.18 -6.04 -4.73
N THR A 83 11.43 -5.58 -4.70
CA THR A 83 11.83 -4.39 -3.95
C THR A 83 12.73 -3.50 -4.79
N ILE A 84 12.49 -2.19 -4.73
CA ILE A 84 13.23 -1.17 -5.46
C ILE A 84 13.61 -0.05 -4.50
N GLY A 85 14.86 0.41 -4.60
CA GLY A 85 15.34 1.58 -3.86
C GLY A 85 15.34 1.40 -2.34
N GLU A 86 15.43 0.16 -1.84
CA GLU A 86 15.42 -0.11 -0.40
C GLU A 86 16.67 0.45 0.28
N MET A 87 16.43 1.28 1.29
CA MET A 87 17.43 1.79 2.20
C MET A 87 16.96 1.51 3.61
N GLN A 88 17.65 0.60 4.29
CA GLN A 88 17.36 0.26 5.68
C GLN A 88 18.61 0.48 6.53
N LYS A 89 18.47 1.29 7.58
CA LYS A 89 19.55 1.58 8.53
C LYS A 89 19.07 1.29 9.93
N SER A 90 19.79 0.42 10.65
CA SER A 90 19.48 0.07 12.03
C SER A 90 20.69 0.33 12.93
N ILE A 91 20.58 1.27 13.87
CA ILE A 91 21.63 1.61 14.85
C ILE A 91 21.00 1.74 16.23
N ASN A 92 21.52 1.00 17.22
CA ASN A 92 21.05 1.02 18.61
C ASN A 92 19.52 0.81 18.75
N GLY A 93 18.94 -0.05 17.92
CA GLY A 93 17.51 -0.34 17.93
C GLY A 93 16.62 0.69 17.23
N LYS A 94 17.18 1.81 16.73
CA LYS A 94 16.50 2.73 15.81
C LYS A 94 16.63 2.23 14.38
N THR A 95 15.51 2.10 13.70
CA THR A 95 15.41 1.76 12.29
C THR A 95 14.86 2.94 11.52
N ASP A 96 15.58 3.33 10.47
CA ASP A 96 15.12 4.21 9.41
C ASP A 96 15.01 3.36 8.14
N TRP A 97 13.82 3.30 7.52
CA TRP A 97 13.56 2.37 6.41
C TRP A 97 12.68 2.99 5.34
N SER A 98 13.21 3.06 4.12
CA SER A 98 12.47 3.47 2.93
C SER A 98 12.57 2.43 1.83
N PHE A 99 11.47 2.19 1.10
CA PHE A 99 11.45 1.26 -0.04
C PHE A 99 10.18 1.42 -0.88
N LEU A 100 10.26 0.99 -2.15
CA LEU A 100 9.09 0.67 -2.97
C LEU A 100 9.04 -0.86 -3.17
N GLY A 101 7.97 -1.51 -2.70
CA GLY A 101 7.85 -2.97 -2.68
C GLY A 101 6.56 -3.49 -3.31
N LYS A 102 6.63 -4.48 -4.22
CA LYS A 102 5.44 -5.17 -4.75
C LYS A 102 4.98 -6.21 -3.74
N ASN A 103 3.82 -6.01 -3.15
CA ASN A 103 3.29 -6.92 -2.13
C ASN A 103 2.42 -8.02 -2.73
N THR A 104 1.60 -7.70 -3.75
CA THR A 104 0.72 -8.68 -4.39
C THR A 104 0.22 -8.18 -5.75
N SER A 105 -0.59 -8.99 -6.43
CA SER A 105 -1.28 -8.65 -7.67
C SER A 105 -2.74 -9.10 -7.65
N LEU A 106 -3.58 -8.38 -8.38
CA LEU A 106 -4.99 -8.67 -8.60
C LEU A 106 -5.23 -8.87 -10.10
N THR A 107 -5.97 -9.90 -10.48
CA THR A 107 -6.50 -10.05 -11.83
C THR A 107 -7.94 -9.56 -11.84
N ILE A 108 -8.30 -8.72 -12.82
CA ILE A 108 -9.64 -8.15 -12.93
C ILE A 108 -10.55 -9.10 -13.70
N ASP A 109 -11.66 -9.49 -13.09
CA ASP A 109 -12.55 -10.51 -13.67
C ASP A 109 -13.58 -9.95 -14.65
N ASP A 110 -13.87 -8.65 -14.57
CA ASP A 110 -14.90 -7.97 -15.36
C ASP A 110 -14.61 -6.48 -15.58
N ASP A 111 -15.01 -5.98 -16.75
CA ASP A 111 -15.05 -4.56 -17.10
C ASP A 111 -15.96 -3.79 -16.14
N ALA A 112 -15.40 -2.88 -15.35
CA ALA A 112 -16.15 -2.07 -14.40
C ALA A 112 -15.33 -0.90 -13.84
N THR A 113 -16.03 0.00 -13.15
CA THR A 113 -15.40 0.97 -12.26
C THR A 113 -15.08 0.31 -10.92
N TYR A 114 -13.81 0.33 -10.55
CA TYR A 114 -13.32 -0.15 -9.27
C TYR A 114 -12.93 1.02 -8.37
N THR A 115 -13.30 0.93 -7.09
CA THR A 115 -12.86 1.87 -6.06
C THR A 115 -12.11 1.10 -4.98
N PHE A 116 -10.91 1.56 -4.67
CA PHE A 116 -10.11 1.07 -3.55
C PHE A 116 -10.17 2.12 -2.44
N LYS A 117 -10.52 1.68 -1.23
CA LYS A 117 -10.47 2.54 -0.05
C LYS A 117 -9.52 1.95 0.97
N GLY A 118 -8.57 2.73 1.46
CA GLY A 118 -7.50 2.24 2.31
C GLY A 118 -7.40 2.97 3.64
N ILE A 119 -7.01 2.20 4.65
CA ILE A 119 -6.50 2.71 5.93
C ILE A 119 -5.16 2.03 6.25
N LEU A 120 -4.36 2.67 7.09
CA LEU A 120 -3.14 2.11 7.66
C LEU A 120 -3.39 1.85 9.14
N VAL A 121 -3.04 0.65 9.60
CA VAL A 121 -3.03 0.31 11.03
C VAL A 121 -1.62 -0.10 11.43
N ALA A 122 -1.29 0.13 12.69
CA ALA A 122 0.01 -0.23 13.26
C ALA A 122 -0.16 -0.79 14.67
N THR A 123 0.81 -1.58 15.13
CA THR A 123 1.00 -1.83 16.56
C THR A 123 1.28 -0.52 17.29
N GLU A 124 0.83 -0.39 18.54
CA GLU A 124 1.15 0.78 19.36
C GLU A 124 2.66 0.90 19.54
N ASN A 125 3.25 1.94 18.96
CA ASN A 125 4.65 2.27 19.11
C ASN A 125 4.80 3.81 19.14
N PRO A 126 5.15 4.42 20.28
CA PRO A 126 5.21 5.88 20.41
C PRO A 126 6.39 6.50 19.64
N THR A 127 7.33 5.68 19.15
CA THR A 127 8.48 6.13 18.39
C THR A 127 8.29 6.01 16.88
N LEU A 128 7.22 5.33 16.44
CA LEU A 128 6.89 5.19 15.03
C LEU A 128 6.57 6.55 14.42
N ARG A 129 7.32 6.89 13.37
CA ARG A 129 7.08 8.03 12.50
C ARG A 129 6.86 7.51 11.09
N ILE A 130 5.78 7.99 10.46
CA ILE A 130 5.48 7.70 9.07
C ILE A 130 5.74 8.99 8.30
N ASN A 131 6.85 9.01 7.56
CA ASN A 131 7.15 10.09 6.63
C ASN A 131 6.37 9.86 5.33
N GLN A 132 6.28 8.59 4.91
CA GLN A 132 5.52 8.14 3.75
C GLN A 132 4.96 6.72 3.97
N ALA A 133 3.69 6.52 3.62
CA ALA A 133 3.04 5.22 3.58
C ALA A 133 1.93 5.24 2.52
N GLU A 134 2.26 4.79 1.32
CA GLU A 134 1.34 4.81 0.19
C GLU A 134 1.12 3.42 -0.39
N VAL A 135 -0.12 3.16 -0.82
CA VAL A 135 -0.40 2.03 -1.72
C VAL A 135 -0.41 2.54 -3.15
N VAL A 136 0.49 2.01 -3.97
CA VAL A 136 0.62 2.35 -5.39
C VAL A 136 0.05 1.22 -6.24
N PHE A 137 -0.80 1.58 -7.19
CA PHE A 137 -1.46 0.66 -8.10
C PHE A 137 -0.75 0.71 -9.45
N LYS A 138 -0.16 -0.40 -9.88
CA LYS A 138 0.54 -0.50 -11.16
C LYS A 138 -0.11 -1.54 -12.06
N ARG A 139 -0.45 -1.16 -13.29
CA ARG A 139 -0.95 -2.08 -14.32
C ARG A 139 0.23 -2.67 -15.08
N SER A 140 0.29 -4.00 -15.16
CA SER A 140 1.32 -4.74 -15.91
C SER A 140 0.93 -4.96 -17.37
#